data_AF-Q5LD03-F1
#
_entry.id   AF-Q5LD03-F1
#
_cell.length_a   1.000
_cell.length_b   1.000
_cell.length_c   1.000
_cell.angle_alpha   90.00
_cell.angle_beta   90.00
_cell.angle_gamma   90.00
#
_symmetry.space_group_name_H-M   'P 1'
#
loop_
_entity.id
_entity.type
_entity.pdbx_description
1 polymer ?
#
loop_
_entity_poly.entity_id
_entity_poly.type
_entity_poly.pdbx_seq_one_letter_code
_entity_poly.pdbx_strand_id
1 'polypeptide(L)'
;MELSDETLQQIREMAAALLPPAEIAILISLPAGERSYFCDICKNHHHSPIYEAYHQGRLQTKFELRKTVIKLAKAGSPAAEPLADKYMKEQIIND
;
A
#
# COMPACT_ATOMS: atom_id res chain seq x y z
N MET A 1 -0.94 -0.41 -20.51
CA MET A 1 -0.55 -1.74 -20.05
C MET A 1 -1.78 -2.34 -19.42
N GLU A 2 -2.23 -3.49 -19.90
CA GLU A 2 -3.35 -4.23 -19.32
C GLU A 2 -2.79 -5.51 -18.71
N LEU A 3 -3.18 -5.82 -17.48
CA LEU A 3 -2.77 -7.03 -16.75
C LEU A 3 -4.02 -7.85 -16.41
N SER A 4 -3.85 -9.16 -16.26
CA SER A 4 -4.96 -10.02 -15.84
C SER A 4 -5.35 -9.76 -14.39
N ASP A 5 -6.59 -10.10 -14.03
CA ASP A 5 -7.07 -10.01 -12.65
C ASP A 5 -6.20 -10.81 -11.67
N GLU A 6 -5.63 -11.93 -12.11
CA GLU A 6 -4.69 -12.73 -11.34
C GLU A 6 -3.39 -11.95 -11.04
N THR A 7 -2.81 -11.29 -12.05
CA THR A 7 -1.62 -10.46 -11.84
C THR A 7 -1.93 -9.23 -10.98
N LEU A 8 -3.11 -8.63 -11.11
CA LEU A 8 -3.55 -7.55 -10.22
C LEU A 8 -3.66 -8.02 -8.76
N GLN A 9 -4.16 -9.24 -8.54
CA GLN A 9 -4.21 -9.83 -7.20
C GLN A 9 -2.80 -10.08 -6.64
N GLN A 10 -1.86 -10.58 -7.45
CA GLN A 10 -0.45 -10.74 -7.05
C GLN A 10 0.20 -9.40 -6.68
N ILE A 11 -0.05 -8.35 -7.47
CA ILE A 11 0.42 -6.98 -7.17
C ILE A 11 -0.11 -6.52 -5.81
N ARG A 12 -1.40 -6.72 -5.53
CA ARG A 12 -2.02 -6.35 -4.26
C ARG A 12 -1.37 -7.08 -3.08
N GLU A 13 -1.12 -8.38 -3.20
CA GLU A 13 -0.49 -9.18 -2.14
C GLU A 13 0.94 -8.73 -1.84
N MET A 14 1.75 -8.52 -2.88
CA MET A 14 3.13 -8.02 -2.70
C MET A 14 3.16 -6.59 -2.17
N ALA A 15 2.22 -5.75 -2.60
CA ALA A 15 2.08 -4.40 -2.09
C ALA A 15 1.65 -4.37 -0.61
N ALA A 16 0.82 -5.33 -0.17
CA ALA A 16 0.51 -5.55 1.23
C ALA A 16 1.75 -6.02 2.02
N ALA A 17 2.63 -6.80 1.41
CA ALA A 17 3.95 -7.09 1.98
C ALA A 17 4.93 -5.88 1.93
N LEU A 18 4.46 -4.70 1.53
CA LEU A 18 5.19 -3.43 1.47
C LEU A 18 6.36 -3.41 0.47
N LEU A 19 6.30 -4.25 -0.58
CA LEU A 19 7.28 -4.19 -1.66
C LEU A 19 7.08 -2.93 -2.52
N PRO A 20 8.17 -2.29 -2.99
CA PRO A 20 8.08 -1.16 -3.90
C PRO A 20 7.70 -1.60 -5.33
N PRO A 21 7.13 -0.71 -6.16
CA PRO A 21 6.69 -1.06 -7.52
C PRO A 21 7.79 -1.63 -8.41
N ALA A 22 9.03 -1.18 -8.24
CA ALA A 22 10.16 -1.66 -9.03
C ALA A 22 10.48 -3.14 -8.78
N GLU A 23 10.37 -3.60 -7.53
CA GLU A 23 10.57 -5.00 -7.16
C GLU A 23 9.39 -5.85 -7.60
N ILE A 24 8.16 -5.35 -7.41
CA ILE A 24 6.94 -6.01 -7.88
C ILE A 24 7.02 -6.25 -9.39
N ALA A 25 7.43 -5.25 -10.17
CA ALA A 25 7.59 -5.37 -11.62
C ALA A 25 8.56 -6.50 -12.03
N ILE A 26 9.61 -6.72 -11.23
CA ILE A 26 10.56 -7.83 -11.45
C ILE A 26 9.88 -9.17 -11.12
N LEU A 27 9.15 -9.24 -10.01
CA LEU A 27 8.50 -10.47 -9.53
C LEU A 27 7.37 -10.95 -10.45
N ILE A 28 6.56 -10.03 -11.00
CA ILE A 28 5.57 -10.36 -12.05
C ILE A 28 6.21 -10.55 -13.43
N SER A 29 7.54 -10.60 -13.51
CA SER A 29 8.30 -10.86 -14.74
C SER A 29 8.05 -9.87 -15.87
N LEU A 30 7.83 -8.58 -15.56
CA LEU A 30 7.71 -7.55 -16.61
C LEU A 30 9.04 -7.40 -17.37
N PRO A 31 8.98 -7.25 -18.71
CA PRO A 31 10.13 -6.90 -19.53
C PRO A 31 10.81 -5.63 -19.02
N ALA A 32 12.15 -5.56 -19.09
CA ALA A 32 12.92 -4.44 -18.54
C ALA A 32 12.47 -3.07 -19.09
N GLY A 33 12.08 -3.00 -20.36
CA GLY A 33 11.59 -1.78 -21.00
C GLY A 33 10.23 -1.27 -20.49
N GLU A 34 9.45 -2.12 -19.82
CA GLU A 34 8.10 -1.78 -19.33
C GLU A 34 8.07 -1.43 -17.83
N ARG A 35 9.14 -1.74 -17.09
CA ARG A 35 9.18 -1.57 -15.62
C ARG A 35 9.07 -0.11 -15.18
N SER A 36 9.69 0.80 -15.93
CA SER A 36 9.61 2.25 -15.65
C SER A 36 8.17 2.75 -15.78
N TYR A 37 7.46 2.30 -16.82
CA TYR A 37 6.07 2.64 -17.05
C TYR A 37 5.14 2.04 -16.00
N PHE A 38 5.36 0.79 -15.58
CA PHE A 38 4.63 0.20 -14.45
C PHE A 38 4.79 1.02 -13.16
N CYS A 39 6.02 1.46 -12.86
CA CYS A 39 6.30 2.29 -11.69
C CYS A 39 5.60 3.65 -11.76
N ASP A 40 5.49 4.23 -12.96
CA ASP A 40 4.77 5.48 -13.21
C ASP A 40 3.26 5.30 -13.00
N ILE A 41 2.68 4.22 -13.54
CA ILE A 41 1.27 3.86 -13.32
C ILE A 41 0.97 3.77 -11.82
N CYS A 42 1.78 3.03 -11.06
CA CYS A 42 1.61 2.88 -9.60
C CYS A 42 1.65 4.21 -8.84
N LYS A 43 2.28 5.26 -9.39
CA LYS A 43 2.44 6.56 -8.73
C LYS A 43 1.37 7.56 -9.13
N ASN A 44 1.08 7.65 -10.43
CA ASN A 44 0.44 8.82 -11.01
C ASN A 44 -0.92 8.52 -11.66
N HIS A 45 -1.23 7.25 -11.97
CA HIS A 45 -2.41 6.90 -12.77
C HIS A 45 -3.58 6.47 -11.88
N HIS A 46 -4.19 7.43 -11.19
CA HIS A 46 -5.23 7.19 -10.16
C HIS A 46 -6.45 6.36 -10.60
N HIS A 47 -6.72 6.27 -11.90
CA HIS A 47 -7.85 5.51 -12.47
C HIS A 47 -7.44 4.16 -13.07
N SER A 48 -6.17 3.75 -12.89
CA SER A 48 -5.69 2.47 -13.40
C SER A 48 -5.96 1.33 -12.41
N PRO A 49 -6.42 0.15 -12.87
CA PRO A 49 -6.52 -1.04 -12.01
C PRO A 49 -5.21 -1.42 -11.33
N ILE A 50 -4.06 -1.17 -11.98
CA ILE A 50 -2.72 -1.40 -11.41
C ILE A 50 -2.45 -0.46 -10.23
N TYR A 51 -2.78 0.83 -10.41
CA TYR A 51 -2.67 1.82 -9.34
C TYR A 51 -3.53 1.39 -8.14
N GLU A 52 -4.79 1.05 -8.39
CA GLU A 52 -5.71 0.62 -7.33
C GLU A 52 -5.21 -0.62 -6.62
N ALA A 53 -4.79 -1.67 -7.34
CA ALA A 53 -4.27 -2.90 -6.74
C ALA A 53 -3.05 -2.63 -5.83
N TYR A 54 -2.08 -1.86 -6.31
CA TYR A 54 -0.88 -1.50 -5.55
C TYR A 54 -1.22 -0.68 -4.29
N HIS A 55 -2.05 0.36 -4.42
CA HIS A 55 -2.40 1.20 -3.27
C HIS A 55 -3.33 0.49 -2.29
N GLN A 56 -4.27 -0.33 -2.76
CA GLN A 56 -5.12 -1.15 -1.89
C GLN A 56 -4.29 -2.07 -1.01
N GLY A 57 -3.30 -2.78 -1.58
CA GLY A 57 -2.40 -3.64 -0.81
C GLY A 57 -1.67 -2.87 0.30
N ARG A 58 -1.04 -1.75 -0.06
CA ARG A 58 -0.32 -0.90 0.92
C ARG A 58 -1.22 -0.34 2.00
N LEU A 59 -2.42 0.11 1.63
CA LEU A 59 -3.39 0.68 2.57
C LEU A 59 -3.97 -0.39 3.49
N GLN A 60 -4.15 -1.62 3.02
CA GLN A 60 -4.59 -2.76 3.83
C GLN A 60 -3.61 -3.02 4.99
N THR A 61 -2.31 -3.11 4.71
CA THR A 61 -1.29 -3.29 5.75
C THR A 61 -1.22 -2.09 6.70
N LYS A 62 -1.31 -0.86 6.16
CA LYS A 62 -1.38 0.35 6.99
C LYS A 62 -2.58 0.29 7.95
N PHE A 63 -3.73 -0.17 7.48
CA PHE A 63 -4.95 -0.32 8.27
C PHE A 63 -4.78 -1.35 9.39
N GLU A 64 -4.22 -2.52 9.08
CA GLU A 64 -3.99 -3.60 10.04
C GLU A 64 -3.01 -3.21 11.15
N LEU A 65 -1.89 -2.57 10.78
CA LEU A 65 -0.92 -2.04 11.72
C LEU A 65 -1.56 -0.99 12.64
N ARG A 66 -2.32 -0.05 12.07
CA ARG A 66 -3.03 0.96 12.87
C ARG A 66 -4.04 0.33 13.82
N LYS A 67 -4.81 -0.65 13.37
CA LYS A 67 -5.78 -1.36 14.21
C LYS A 67 -5.10 -2.00 15.42
N THR A 68 -3.92 -2.59 15.23
CA THR A 68 -3.11 -3.18 16.31
C THR A 68 -2.62 -2.11 17.28
N VAL A 69 -2.07 -1.01 16.78
CA VAL A 69 -1.60 0.11 17.61
C VAL A 69 -2.75 0.72 18.42
N ILE A 70 -3.90 0.95 17.81
CA ILE A 70 -5.09 1.48 18.50
C ILE A 70 -5.58 0.50 19.58
N LYS A 71 -5.55 -0.81 19.33
CA LYS A 71 -5.88 -1.82 20.34
C LYS A 71 -4.95 -1.72 21.55
N LEU A 72 -3.64 -1.55 21.34
CA LEU A 72 -2.66 -1.41 22.40
C LEU A 72 -2.81 -0.09 23.16
N ALA A 73 -3.04 1.03 22.46
CA ALA A 73 -3.27 2.33 23.08
C ALA A 73 -4.50 2.31 23.99
N LYS A 74 -5.61 1.71 23.55
CA LYS A 74 -6.83 1.53 24.37
C LYS A 74 -6.61 0.65 25.60
N ALA A 75 -5.60 -0.21 25.59
CA ALA A 75 -5.20 -1.02 26.74
C ALA A 75 -4.22 -0.29 27.68
N GLY A 76 -3.89 0.98 27.42
CA GLY A 76 -3.01 1.81 28.25
C GLY A 76 -1.51 1.61 27.98
N SER A 77 -1.12 1.14 26.78
CA SER A 77 0.29 1.00 26.41
C SER A 77 0.95 2.37 26.18
N PRO A 78 1.92 2.80 27.01
CA PRO A 78 2.51 4.14 26.91
C PRO A 78 3.20 4.42 25.58
N ALA A 79 3.74 3.38 24.93
CA ALA A 79 4.37 3.50 23.61
C ALA A 79 3.37 3.64 22.45
N ALA A 80 2.11 3.22 22.63
CA ALA A 80 1.10 3.19 21.58
C ALA A 80 0.21 4.44 21.58
N GLU A 81 -0.01 5.05 22.75
CA GLU A 81 -0.78 6.29 22.91
C GLU A 81 -0.29 7.45 22.01
N PRO A 82 1.01 7.82 21.98
CA PRO A 82 1.46 8.92 21.10
C PRO A 82 1.34 8.58 19.60
N LEU A 83 1.40 7.29 19.24
CA LEU A 83 1.16 6.86 17.85
C LEU A 83 -0.33 6.99 17.48
N ALA A 84 -1.24 6.67 18.40
CA ALA A 84 -2.67 6.86 18.20
C ALA A 84 -3.00 8.36 18.00
N ASP A 85 -2.45 9.24 18.83
CA ASP A 85 -2.60 10.69 18.68
C ASP A 85 -2.09 11.19 17.33
N LYS A 86 -0.93 10.69 16.90
CA LYS A 86 -0.38 11.00 15.57
C LYS A 86 -1.33 10.57 14.46
N TYR A 87 -1.89 9.36 14.54
CA TYR A 87 -2.84 8.86 13.52
C TYR A 87 -4.12 9.69 13.46
N MET A 88 -4.63 10.17 14.61
CA MET A 88 -5.78 11.07 14.65
C MET A 88 -5.50 12.41 13.94
N LYS A 89 -4.33 13.00 14.17
CA LYS A 89 -3.93 14.25 13.50
C LYS A 89 -3.80 14.08 11.98
N GLU A 90 -3.20 12.98 11.53
CA GLU A 90 -3.05 12.69 10.11
C GLU A 90 -4.39 12.48 9.39
N GLN A 91 -5.44 12.05 10.10
CA GLN A 91 -6.77 11.92 9.53
C GLN A 91 -7.40 13.28 9.21
N ILE A 92 -7.11 14.30 10.03
CA ILE A 92 -7.69 15.66 9.92
C ILE A 92 -7.00 16.48 8.83
N ILE A 93 -5.74 16.17 8.49
CA ILE A 93 -4.93 16.97 7.54
C ILE A 93 -5.23 16.63 6.07
N ASN A 94 -6.06 15.63 5.79
CA ASN A 94 -6.43 15.23 4.42
C ASN A 94 -7.79 15.77 3.95
N ASP A 95 -8.37 16.74 4.67
CA ASP A 95 -9.44 17.63 4.18
C ASP A 95 -8.85 19.01 3.80
#